data_AF-A0A2H9TG28-F1
#
_entry.id   AF-A0A2H9TG28-F1
#
_cell.length_a   1.000
_cell.length_b   1.000
_cell.length_c   1.000
_cell.angle_alpha   90.00
_cell.angle_beta   90.00
_cell.angle_gamma   90.00
#
_symmetry.space_group_name_H-M   'P 1'
#
loop_
_entity.id
_entity.type
_entity.pdbx_description
1 polymer ?
#
loop_
_entity_poly.entity_id
_entity_poly.type
_entity_poly.pdbx_seq_one_letter_code
_entity_poly.pdbx_strand_id
1 'polypeptide(L)'
;MSKVSEDDKISTSVEDSFFLAQKCCTRAIAVGESSAITNVLEGCKAVMNSEMIVFLQRRMRQLVPDAKTGDSIIIAVNDAAAGRDFLERLVDELRELSDNGQMYSINRASEGCIGELDNLAKSKINTSLNGLDSVGSAFRGIVKTGLESINSIMIKSKIVPFLAQLSRDLATAEGSETPLLRLIPFVDKTLLPHFVRLVDENQASSIMLISNEISQQIEQSLLGSKWTIQTATNTERNLRKLISYLADLTELQAKDLFIRSNQMLSIITCDTHVEAAAYVEISSGNENWRLTEGESKTMLASRIDWK
;
A
#
# COMPACT_ATOMS: atom_id res chain seq x y z
N MET A 1 20.02 10.83 1.99
CA MET A 1 19.46 9.75 1.15
C MET A 1 19.69 10.14 -0.30
N SER A 2 20.39 9.34 -1.10
CA SER A 2 20.46 9.58 -2.54
C SER A 2 19.04 9.38 -3.09
N LYS A 3 18.46 10.41 -3.71
CA LYS A 3 17.22 10.25 -4.47
C LYS A 3 17.52 9.27 -5.60
N VAL A 4 16.90 8.09 -5.56
CA VAL A 4 16.75 7.25 -6.75
C VAL A 4 15.97 8.12 -7.75
N SER A 5 16.49 8.32 -8.96
CA SER A 5 15.74 9.04 -10.00
C SER A 5 14.42 8.31 -10.27
N GLU A 6 13.35 9.05 -10.59
CA GLU A 6 12.08 8.41 -10.96
C GLU A 6 12.25 7.48 -12.17
N ASP A 7 13.14 7.84 -13.09
CA ASP A 7 13.50 7.04 -14.28
C ASP A 7 14.11 5.67 -13.93
N ASP A 8 14.69 5.48 -12.74
CA ASP A 8 15.26 4.20 -12.30
C ASP A 8 14.23 3.28 -11.63
N LYS A 9 12.99 3.76 -11.41
CA LYS A 9 11.95 3.03 -10.69
C LYS A 9 11.10 2.12 -11.59
N ILE A 10 11.07 2.39 -12.89
CA ILE A 10 10.24 1.71 -13.89
C ILE A 10 11.06 1.20 -15.07
N SER A 11 10.59 0.14 -15.71
CA SER A 11 11.13 -0.42 -16.94
C SER A 11 10.55 0.31 -18.16
N THR A 12 11.37 0.56 -19.18
CA THR A 12 10.94 1.18 -20.45
C THR A 12 9.90 0.34 -21.19
N SER A 13 9.82 -0.97 -20.92
CA SER A 13 8.90 -1.89 -21.60
C SER A 13 7.43 -1.50 -21.46
N VAL A 14 7.03 -0.94 -20.32
CA VAL A 14 5.65 -0.51 -20.09
C VAL A 14 5.37 0.77 -20.88
N GLU A 15 6.30 1.73 -20.83
CA GLU A 15 6.21 2.99 -21.56
C GLU A 15 6.10 2.77 -23.07
N ASP A 16 6.97 1.93 -23.63
CA ASP A 16 6.97 1.58 -25.05
C ASP A 16 5.64 0.94 -25.48
N SER A 17 5.09 0.06 -24.63
CA SER A 17 3.81 -0.61 -24.89
C SER A 17 2.65 0.38 -24.94
N PHE A 18 2.60 1.33 -23.99
CA PHE A 18 1.57 2.36 -23.96
C PHE A 18 1.74 3.41 -25.06
N PHE A 19 2.98 3.76 -25.41
CA PHE A 19 3.25 4.64 -26.56
C PHE A 19 2.70 4.04 -27.86
N LEU A 20 2.93 2.75 -28.09
CA LEU A 20 2.39 2.05 -29.25
C LEU A 20 0.86 2.00 -29.22
N ALA A 21 0.25 1.68 -28.07
CA ALA A 21 -1.19 1.67 -27.92
C ALA A 21 -1.80 3.06 -28.21
N GLN A 22 -1.24 4.12 -27.64
CA GLN A 22 -1.63 5.50 -27.87
C GLN A 22 -1.57 5.86 -29.35
N LYS A 23 -0.47 5.54 -30.03
CA LYS A 23 -0.32 5.80 -31.48
C LYS A 23 -1.36 5.06 -32.32
N CYS A 24 -1.62 3.78 -32.03
CA CYS A 24 -2.61 2.99 -32.74
C CYS A 24 -4.03 3.53 -32.55
N CYS A 25 -4.43 3.79 -31.31
CA CYS A 25 -5.77 4.31 -31.00
C CYS A 25 -5.99 5.72 -31.55
N THR A 26 -5.01 6.62 -31.42
CA THR A 26 -5.08 7.98 -31.97
C THR A 26 -5.25 7.96 -33.49
N ARG A 27 -4.51 7.10 -34.19
CA ARG A 27 -4.65 6.94 -35.65
C ARG A 27 -6.01 6.38 -36.03
N ALA A 28 -6.54 5.43 -35.26
CA ALA A 28 -7.87 4.87 -35.50
C ALA A 28 -8.96 5.95 -35.36
N ILE A 29 -8.87 6.81 -34.34
CA ILE A 29 -9.79 7.94 -34.16
C ILE A 29 -9.67 8.93 -35.33
N ALA A 30 -8.44 9.23 -35.77
CA ALA A 30 -8.22 10.13 -36.91
C ALA A 30 -8.85 9.63 -38.23
N VAL A 31 -8.99 8.31 -38.43
CA VAL A 31 -9.68 7.73 -39.61
C VAL A 31 -11.18 8.03 -39.60
N GLY A 32 -11.79 8.15 -38.42
CA GLY A 32 -13.19 8.57 -38.28
C GLY A 32 -14.24 7.50 -38.55
N GLU A 33 -13.82 6.22 -38.61
CA GLU A 33 -14.74 5.10 -38.78
C GLU A 33 -14.97 4.40 -37.43
N SER A 34 -16.22 4.40 -36.95
CA SER A 34 -16.59 3.83 -35.64
C SER A 34 -16.15 2.37 -35.47
N SER A 35 -16.33 1.54 -36.49
CA SER A 35 -15.91 0.13 -36.51
C SER A 35 -14.41 -0.04 -36.38
N ALA A 36 -13.63 0.78 -37.11
CA ALA A 36 -12.18 0.74 -37.04
C ALA A 36 -11.69 1.12 -35.63
N ILE A 37 -12.26 2.17 -35.04
CA ILE A 37 -11.92 2.63 -33.68
C ILE A 37 -12.21 1.53 -32.67
N THR A 38 -13.43 0.99 -32.65
CA THR A 38 -13.81 -0.06 -31.68
C THR A 38 -12.95 -1.31 -31.83
N ASN A 39 -12.63 -1.73 -33.07
CA ASN A 39 -11.79 -2.90 -33.31
C ASN A 39 -10.36 -2.70 -32.80
N VAL A 40 -9.78 -1.51 -33.00
CA VAL A 40 -8.44 -1.19 -32.50
C VAL A 40 -8.43 -1.12 -30.96
N LEU A 41 -9.44 -0.50 -30.35
CA LEU A 41 -9.57 -0.43 -28.89
C LEU A 41 -9.69 -1.83 -28.26
N GLU A 42 -10.56 -2.68 -28.80
CA GLU A 42 -10.69 -4.07 -28.32
C GLU A 42 -9.41 -4.88 -28.54
N GLY A 43 -8.71 -4.67 -29.67
CA GLY A 43 -7.40 -5.28 -29.91
C GLY A 43 -6.35 -4.85 -28.88
N CYS A 44 -6.25 -3.55 -28.58
CA CYS A 44 -5.37 -3.03 -27.55
C CYS A 44 -5.70 -3.59 -26.17
N LYS A 45 -6.99 -3.62 -25.81
CA LYS A 45 -7.47 -4.25 -24.57
C LYS A 45 -7.08 -5.72 -24.48
N ALA A 46 -7.24 -6.47 -25.56
CA ALA A 46 -6.89 -7.89 -25.61
C ALA A 46 -5.39 -8.09 -25.37
N VAL A 47 -4.53 -7.36 -26.10
CA VAL A 47 -3.06 -7.44 -25.96
C VAL A 47 -2.60 -7.04 -24.56
N MET A 48 -3.15 -5.97 -23.99
CA MET A 48 -2.81 -5.55 -22.62
C MET A 48 -3.15 -6.64 -21.60
N ASN A 49 -4.33 -7.27 -21.72
CA ASN A 49 -4.73 -8.34 -20.81
C ASN A 49 -3.94 -9.65 -21.03
N SER A 50 -3.75 -10.09 -22.27
CA SER A 50 -3.17 -11.40 -22.57
C SER A 50 -1.65 -11.41 -22.52
N GLU A 51 -1.01 -10.30 -22.89
CA GLU A 51 0.45 -10.23 -22.96
C GLU A 51 1.01 -9.45 -21.76
N MET A 52 0.59 -8.19 -21.58
CA MET A 52 1.27 -7.29 -20.64
C MET A 52 0.98 -7.64 -19.18
N ILE A 53 -0.31 -7.79 -18.83
CA ILE A 53 -0.74 -8.21 -17.49
C ILE A 53 -0.16 -9.59 -17.14
N VAL A 54 -0.22 -10.54 -18.07
CA VAL A 54 0.33 -11.89 -17.86
C VAL A 54 1.85 -11.86 -17.70
N PHE A 55 2.56 -11.06 -18.49
CA PHE A 55 3.99 -10.86 -18.38
C PHE A 55 4.38 -10.34 -17.00
N LEU A 56 3.72 -9.29 -16.51
CA LEU A 56 3.98 -8.72 -15.18
C LEU A 56 3.69 -9.72 -14.06
N GLN A 57 2.54 -10.42 -14.12
CA GLN A 57 2.20 -11.47 -13.17
C GLN A 57 3.21 -12.62 -13.16
N ARG A 58 3.66 -13.05 -14.34
CA ARG A 58 4.68 -14.11 -14.49
C ARG A 58 6.02 -13.66 -13.92
N ARG A 59 6.47 -12.45 -14.26
CA ARG A 59 7.70 -11.87 -13.76
C ARG A 59 7.69 -11.82 -12.23
N MET A 60 6.60 -11.35 -11.62
CA MET A 60 6.46 -11.34 -10.16
C MET A 60 6.52 -12.73 -9.55
N ARG A 61 5.76 -13.70 -10.08
CA ARG A 61 5.76 -15.09 -9.57
C ARG A 61 7.14 -15.74 -9.62
N GLN A 62 7.96 -15.41 -10.63
CA GLN A 62 9.32 -15.93 -10.76
C GLN A 62 10.29 -15.30 -9.77
N LEU A 63 10.05 -14.05 -9.36
CA LEU A 63 10.97 -13.31 -8.50
C LEU A 63 10.71 -13.51 -7.00
N VAL A 64 9.49 -13.94 -6.62
CA VAL A 64 9.10 -14.14 -5.20
C VAL A 64 9.90 -15.24 -4.49
N PRO A 65 10.11 -16.46 -5.04
CA PRO A 65 10.74 -17.54 -4.29
C PRO A 65 12.18 -17.26 -3.85
N ASP A 66 12.95 -16.54 -4.67
CA ASP A 66 14.37 -16.24 -4.43
C ASP A 66 14.60 -14.86 -3.78
N ALA A 67 13.53 -14.10 -3.52
CA ALA A 67 13.63 -12.75 -2.99
C ALA A 67 13.99 -12.75 -1.50
N LYS A 68 15.18 -12.21 -1.19
CA LYS A 68 15.66 -12.02 0.20
C LYS A 68 15.13 -10.73 0.85
N THR A 69 14.85 -9.70 0.06
CA THR A 69 14.49 -8.35 0.53
C THR A 69 13.33 -7.72 -0.25
N GLY A 70 12.67 -8.48 -1.13
CA GLY A 70 11.59 -7.99 -1.99
C GLY A 70 12.03 -7.04 -3.12
N ASP A 71 13.28 -6.57 -3.11
CA ASP A 71 13.86 -5.64 -4.08
C ASP A 71 13.70 -6.04 -5.54
N SER A 72 13.79 -7.35 -5.82
CA SER A 72 13.62 -7.89 -7.17
C SER A 72 12.21 -7.65 -7.71
N ILE A 73 11.20 -7.60 -6.83
CA ILE A 73 9.79 -7.48 -7.18
C ILE A 73 9.38 -6.01 -7.38
N ILE A 74 10.08 -5.07 -6.73
CA ILE A 74 9.75 -3.63 -6.72
C ILE A 74 9.55 -3.06 -8.12
N ILE A 75 10.47 -3.36 -9.05
CA ILE A 75 10.37 -2.83 -10.42
C ILE A 75 9.09 -3.33 -11.10
N ALA A 76 8.73 -4.61 -10.96
CA ALA A 76 7.52 -5.14 -11.55
C ALA A 76 6.23 -4.54 -10.94
N VAL A 77 6.27 -4.16 -9.66
CA VAL A 77 5.16 -3.46 -9.00
C VAL A 77 5.05 -2.01 -9.48
N ASN A 78 6.18 -1.32 -9.62
CA ASN A 78 6.20 0.03 -10.18
C ASN A 78 5.76 0.03 -11.64
N ASP A 79 6.19 -0.95 -12.45
CA ASP A 79 5.74 -1.17 -13.83
C ASP A 79 4.21 -1.31 -13.90
N ALA A 80 3.61 -2.06 -12.97
CA ALA A 80 2.16 -2.22 -12.90
C ALA A 80 1.43 -0.93 -12.47
N ALA A 81 2.01 -0.18 -11.52
CA ALA A 81 1.45 1.11 -11.08
C ALA A 81 1.51 2.15 -12.20
N ALA A 82 2.67 2.28 -12.86
CA ALA A 82 2.83 3.14 -14.02
C ALA A 82 1.89 2.71 -15.15
N GLY A 83 1.71 1.41 -15.37
CA GLY A 83 0.78 0.88 -16.36
C GLY A 83 -0.68 1.28 -16.10
N ARG A 84 -1.11 1.33 -14.83
CA ARG A 84 -2.41 1.89 -14.45
C ARG A 84 -2.51 3.37 -14.84
N ASP A 85 -1.51 4.16 -14.47
CA ASP A 85 -1.52 5.62 -14.68
C ASP A 85 -1.39 6.00 -16.17
N PHE A 86 -0.66 5.21 -16.96
CA PHE A 86 -0.62 5.34 -18.42
C PHE A 86 -1.96 4.98 -19.05
N LEU A 87 -2.65 3.95 -18.54
CA LEU A 87 -3.96 3.56 -19.04
C LEU A 87 -5.01 4.63 -18.76
N GLU A 88 -5.04 5.19 -17.55
CA GLU A 88 -5.98 6.26 -17.18
C GLU A 88 -5.79 7.48 -18.09
N ARG A 89 -4.53 7.93 -18.26
CA ARG A 89 -4.21 9.02 -19.21
C ARG A 89 -4.62 8.69 -20.65
N LEU A 90 -4.32 7.48 -21.12
CA LEU A 90 -4.71 7.05 -22.47
C LEU A 90 -6.23 7.10 -22.66
N VAL A 91 -7.01 6.62 -21.69
CA VAL A 91 -8.47 6.65 -21.78
C VAL A 91 -8.98 8.08 -21.82
N ASP A 92 -8.46 8.97 -20.97
CA ASP A 92 -8.87 10.36 -20.92
C ASP A 92 -8.53 11.11 -22.23
N GLU A 93 -7.31 10.93 -22.76
CA GLU A 93 -6.90 11.49 -24.04
C GLU A 93 -7.79 11.01 -25.20
N LEU A 94 -8.12 9.71 -25.24
CA LEU A 94 -8.97 9.15 -26.30
C LEU A 94 -10.41 9.62 -26.20
N ARG A 95 -10.94 9.82 -24.98
CA ARG A 95 -12.26 10.44 -24.75
C ARG A 95 -12.27 11.87 -25.27
N GLU A 96 -11.26 12.66 -24.91
CA GLU A 96 -11.13 14.04 -25.37
C GLU A 96 -11.05 14.13 -26.90
N LEU A 97 -10.26 13.26 -27.54
CA LEU A 97 -10.18 13.20 -29.02
C LEU A 97 -11.49 12.79 -29.67
N SER A 98 -12.24 11.86 -29.07
CA SER A 98 -13.56 11.44 -29.54
C SER A 98 -14.61 12.56 -29.42
N ASP A 99 -14.52 13.38 -28.38
CA ASP A 99 -15.48 14.47 -28.12
C ASP A 99 -15.18 15.71 -28.96
N ASN A 100 -13.89 16.09 -29.07
CA ASN A 100 -13.44 17.30 -29.77
C ASN A 100 -13.42 17.18 -31.30
N GLY A 101 -13.64 15.99 -31.86
CA GLY A 101 -13.79 15.78 -33.30
C GLY A 101 -12.56 16.18 -34.13
N GLN A 102 -11.36 16.24 -33.54
CA GLN A 102 -10.11 16.53 -34.24
C GLN A 102 -9.73 15.37 -35.17
N MET A 103 -10.38 15.31 -36.31
CA MET A 103 -10.31 14.23 -37.27
C MET A 103 -9.53 14.69 -38.51
N TYR A 104 -8.35 14.12 -38.73
CA TYR A 104 -7.64 14.26 -40.00
C TYR A 104 -8.24 13.25 -40.97
N SER A 105 -9.31 13.63 -41.66
CA SER A 105 -9.90 12.77 -42.69
C SER A 105 -8.90 12.55 -43.83
N ILE A 106 -8.13 11.47 -43.78
CA ILE A 106 -7.18 11.09 -44.85
C ILE A 106 -7.93 10.85 -46.18
N ASN A 107 -9.24 10.57 -46.13
CA ASN A 107 -10.08 10.25 -47.30
C ASN A 107 -11.15 11.30 -47.68
N ARG A 108 -11.07 12.55 -47.19
CA ARG A 108 -11.90 13.63 -47.74
C ARG A 108 -11.05 14.71 -48.38
N ALA A 109 -10.47 14.37 -49.52
CA ALA A 109 -10.08 15.35 -50.54
C ALA A 109 -11.31 15.94 -51.27
N SER A 110 -12.43 16.14 -50.55
CA SER A 110 -13.55 16.97 -51.00
C SER A 110 -13.76 18.05 -49.95
N GLU A 111 -13.48 19.27 -50.37
CA GLU A 111 -13.48 20.51 -49.61
C GLU A 111 -14.67 20.60 -48.62
N GLY A 112 -14.37 20.82 -47.34
CA GLY A 112 -15.31 21.52 -46.45
C GLY A 112 -16.01 20.76 -45.32
N CYS A 113 -15.77 19.46 -45.08
CA CYS A 113 -16.50 18.75 -44.00
C CYS A 113 -15.56 18.07 -42.99
N ILE A 114 -15.24 18.76 -41.90
CA ILE A 114 -14.89 18.14 -40.61
C ILE A 114 -16.09 17.29 -40.21
N GLY A 115 -15.99 15.97 -40.32
CA GLY A 115 -17.08 15.08 -39.95
C GLY A 115 -17.07 14.85 -38.44
N GLU A 116 -18.08 15.35 -37.73
CA GLU A 116 -18.30 14.92 -36.34
C GLU A 116 -18.72 13.44 -36.32
N LEU A 117 -18.18 12.67 -35.37
CA LEU A 117 -18.72 11.34 -35.06
C LEU A 117 -20.19 11.49 -34.66
N ASP A 118 -21.07 10.68 -35.25
CA ASP A 118 -22.45 10.65 -34.81
C ASP A 118 -22.55 10.19 -33.35
N ASN A 119 -23.67 10.52 -32.69
CA ASN A 119 -23.87 10.19 -31.29
C ASN A 119 -23.85 8.66 -31.01
N LEU A 120 -24.19 7.84 -32.00
CA LEU A 120 -24.17 6.39 -31.88
C LEU A 120 -22.72 5.86 -31.88
N ALA A 121 -21.85 6.42 -32.73
CA ALA A 121 -20.43 6.13 -32.80
C ALA A 121 -19.72 6.57 -31.52
N LYS A 122 -20.00 7.78 -31.03
CA LYS A 122 -19.47 8.26 -29.74
C LYS A 122 -19.87 7.34 -28.59
N SER A 123 -21.12 6.91 -28.55
CA SER A 123 -21.62 5.96 -27.52
C SER A 123 -20.91 4.60 -27.58
N LYS A 124 -20.69 4.05 -28.78
CA LYS A 124 -19.93 2.79 -28.96
C LYS A 124 -18.47 2.92 -28.53
N ILE A 125 -17.82 4.02 -28.90
CA ILE A 125 -16.43 4.30 -28.51
C ILE A 125 -16.34 4.41 -26.99
N ASN A 126 -17.24 5.16 -26.35
CA ASN A 126 -17.29 5.26 -24.89
C ASN A 126 -17.52 3.90 -24.21
N THR A 127 -18.34 3.03 -24.80
CA THR A 127 -18.53 1.67 -24.29
C THR A 127 -17.24 0.85 -24.37
N SER A 128 -16.51 0.91 -25.48
CA SER A 128 -15.20 0.24 -25.63
C SER A 128 -14.14 0.82 -24.68
N LEU A 129 -14.12 2.15 -24.48
CA LEU A 129 -13.22 2.82 -23.55
C LEU A 129 -13.51 2.42 -22.10
N ASN A 130 -14.78 2.37 -21.68
CA ASN A 130 -15.16 1.83 -20.37
C ASN A 130 -14.78 0.35 -20.23
N GLY A 131 -14.72 -0.38 -21.35
CA GLY A 131 -14.19 -1.73 -21.40
C GLY A 131 -12.72 -1.86 -20.95
N LEU A 132 -11.94 -0.77 -20.97
CA LEU A 132 -10.54 -0.75 -20.49
C LEU A 132 -10.43 -0.69 -18.97
N ASP A 133 -11.51 -0.36 -18.24
CA ASP A 133 -11.52 -0.33 -16.77
C ASP A 133 -11.15 -1.69 -16.15
N SER A 134 -11.43 -2.79 -16.87
CA SER A 134 -11.03 -4.14 -16.45
C SER A 134 -9.51 -4.31 -16.48
N VAL A 135 -8.80 -3.67 -17.42
CA VAL A 135 -7.34 -3.67 -17.50
C VAL A 135 -6.76 -2.86 -16.33
N GLY A 136 -7.33 -1.69 -16.03
CA GLY A 136 -6.92 -0.87 -14.88
C GLY A 136 -7.10 -1.62 -13.55
N SER A 137 -8.21 -2.37 -13.43
CA SER A 137 -8.46 -3.23 -12.27
C SER A 137 -7.46 -4.38 -12.18
N ALA A 138 -7.03 -4.94 -13.31
CA ALA A 138 -5.97 -5.95 -13.34
C ALA A 138 -4.61 -5.39 -12.87
N PHE A 139 -4.21 -4.19 -13.31
CA PHE A 139 -3.00 -3.53 -12.79
C PHE A 139 -3.07 -3.30 -11.28
N ARG A 140 -4.20 -2.78 -10.76
CA ARG A 140 -4.40 -2.63 -9.31
C ARG A 140 -4.25 -3.95 -8.57
N GLY A 141 -4.80 -5.04 -9.11
CA GLY A 141 -4.66 -6.38 -8.55
C GLY A 141 -3.19 -6.86 -8.49
N ILE A 142 -2.41 -6.58 -9.54
CA ILE A 142 -0.97 -6.88 -9.58
C ILE A 142 -0.22 -6.08 -8.52
N VAL A 143 -0.44 -4.76 -8.47
CA VAL A 143 0.19 -3.86 -7.48
C VAL A 143 -0.09 -4.36 -6.06
N LYS A 144 -1.36 -4.62 -5.74
CA LYS A 144 -1.77 -5.12 -4.42
C LYS A 144 -1.06 -6.43 -4.05
N THR A 145 -1.10 -7.42 -4.94
CA THR A 145 -0.47 -8.74 -4.72
C THR A 145 1.05 -8.59 -4.55
N GLY A 146 1.67 -7.67 -5.29
CA GLY A 146 3.10 -7.41 -5.21
C GLY A 146 3.52 -6.73 -3.92
N LEU A 147 2.77 -5.72 -3.49
CA LEU A 147 2.99 -5.07 -2.19
C LEU A 147 2.83 -6.08 -1.05
N GLU A 148 1.77 -6.91 -1.07
CA GLU A 148 1.57 -7.98 -0.09
C GLU A 148 2.76 -8.95 -0.07
N SER A 149 3.29 -9.31 -1.24
CA SER A 149 4.44 -10.21 -1.37
C SER A 149 5.73 -9.59 -0.80
N ILE A 150 6.04 -8.34 -1.19
CA ILE A 150 7.21 -7.58 -0.69
C ILE A 150 7.13 -7.45 0.83
N ASN A 151 5.99 -7.00 1.34
CA ASN A 151 5.79 -6.81 2.78
C ASN A 151 5.85 -8.16 3.52
N SER A 152 5.26 -9.23 2.99
CA SER A 152 5.36 -10.58 3.59
C SER A 152 6.80 -11.08 3.72
N ILE A 153 7.62 -10.88 2.68
CA ILE A 153 9.05 -11.23 2.71
C ILE A 153 9.79 -10.41 3.78
N MET A 154 9.58 -9.09 3.81
CA MET A 154 10.23 -8.20 4.76
C MET A 154 9.79 -8.48 6.21
N ILE A 155 8.50 -8.75 6.40
CA ILE A 155 7.91 -9.10 7.69
C ILE A 155 8.57 -10.37 8.23
N LYS A 156 8.55 -11.44 7.44
CA LYS A 156 9.08 -12.75 7.88
C LYS A 156 10.60 -12.73 8.10
N SER A 157 11.35 -12.05 7.23
CA SER A 157 12.81 -12.12 7.25
C SER A 157 13.48 -11.09 8.16
N LYS A 158 12.86 -9.92 8.38
CA LYS A 158 13.45 -8.81 9.13
C LYS A 158 12.65 -8.45 10.36
N ILE A 159 11.35 -8.20 10.21
CA ILE A 159 10.51 -7.62 11.27
C ILE A 159 10.24 -8.63 12.37
N VAL A 160 9.79 -9.84 12.04
CA VAL A 160 9.49 -10.88 13.04
C VAL A 160 10.72 -11.23 13.90
N PRO A 161 11.91 -11.50 13.34
CA PRO A 161 13.10 -11.75 14.15
C PRO A 161 13.48 -10.57 15.05
N PHE A 162 13.38 -9.34 14.53
CA PHE A 162 13.68 -8.14 15.28
C PHE A 162 12.71 -7.93 16.45
N LEU A 163 11.40 -8.09 16.20
CA LEU A 163 10.36 -7.93 17.20
C LEU A 163 10.38 -9.04 18.25
N ALA A 164 10.74 -10.27 17.88
CA ALA A 164 10.95 -11.34 18.85
C ALA A 164 12.09 -11.02 19.83
N GLN A 165 13.17 -10.40 19.35
CA GLN A 165 14.24 -9.90 20.24
C GLN A 165 13.76 -8.70 21.06
N LEU A 166 13.06 -7.75 20.45
CA LEU A 166 12.50 -6.57 21.11
C LEU A 166 11.60 -6.95 22.29
N SER A 167 10.73 -7.94 22.08
CA SER A 167 9.76 -8.46 23.06
C SER A 167 10.44 -8.97 24.33
N ARG A 168 11.52 -9.76 24.18
CA ARG A 168 12.32 -10.25 25.32
C ARG A 168 12.91 -9.11 26.13
N ASP A 169 13.40 -8.08 25.45
CA ASP A 169 14.03 -6.94 26.09
C ASP A 169 12.99 -6.00 26.72
N LEU A 170 11.76 -5.94 26.18
CA LEU A 170 10.68 -5.07 26.64
C LEU A 170 10.29 -5.35 28.11
N ALA A 171 10.21 -6.63 28.47
CA ALA A 171 9.82 -7.07 29.81
C ALA A 171 10.97 -7.01 30.83
N THR A 172 12.22 -6.90 30.37
CA THR A 172 13.42 -7.06 31.21
C THR A 172 14.29 -5.80 31.28
N ALA A 173 14.05 -4.81 30.41
CA ALA A 173 14.80 -3.57 30.39
C ALA A 173 14.47 -2.69 31.61
N GLU A 174 15.31 -2.78 32.62
CA GLU A 174 15.33 -1.87 33.76
C GLU A 174 16.29 -0.70 33.47
N GLY A 175 15.81 0.54 33.58
CA GLY A 175 16.64 1.75 33.42
C GLY A 175 16.36 2.59 32.17
N SER A 176 17.41 3.23 31.62
CA SER A 176 17.31 4.20 30.52
C SER A 176 17.25 3.58 29.12
N GLU A 177 17.44 2.26 29.00
CA GLU A 177 17.25 1.59 27.72
C GLU A 177 15.79 1.68 27.29
N THR A 178 15.58 2.03 26.03
CA THR A 178 14.26 2.21 25.45
C THR A 178 14.06 1.19 24.33
N PRO A 179 13.76 -0.08 24.64
CA PRO A 179 13.65 -1.16 23.66
C PRO A 179 12.86 -0.76 22.43
N LEU A 180 11.62 -0.25 22.61
CA LEU A 180 10.74 0.20 21.53
C LEU A 180 11.37 1.24 20.60
N LEU A 181 12.19 2.17 21.12
CA LEU A 181 12.78 3.21 20.27
C LEU A 181 13.86 2.66 19.33
N ARG A 182 14.34 1.42 19.53
CA ARG A 182 15.20 0.73 18.55
C ARG A 182 14.44 0.42 17.25
N LEU A 183 13.10 0.44 17.26
CA LEU A 183 12.30 0.32 16.03
C LEU A 183 12.54 1.49 15.08
N ILE A 184 12.77 2.71 15.58
CA ILE A 184 12.98 3.89 14.73
C ILE A 184 14.21 3.71 13.83
N PRO A 185 15.44 3.51 14.36
CA PRO A 185 16.60 3.29 13.50
C PRO A 185 16.51 1.99 12.70
N PHE A 186 15.75 0.99 13.17
CA PHE A 186 15.49 -0.22 12.38
C PHE A 186 14.64 0.09 11.14
N VAL A 187 13.53 0.81 11.29
CA VAL A 187 12.68 1.27 10.18
C VAL A 187 13.51 2.14 9.23
N ASP A 188 14.22 3.13 9.74
CA ASP A 188 15.03 4.07 8.95
C ASP A 188 16.12 3.38 8.13
N LYS A 189 16.87 2.47 8.76
CA LYS A 189 18.10 1.90 8.16
C LYS A 189 17.86 0.57 7.45
N THR A 190 16.79 -0.14 7.80
CA THR A 190 16.55 -1.51 7.30
C THR A 190 15.34 -1.59 6.39
N LEU A 191 14.28 -0.81 6.63
CA LEU A 191 13.02 -0.95 5.89
C LEU A 191 12.85 0.15 4.83
N LEU A 192 12.97 1.42 5.22
CA LEU A 192 12.79 2.56 4.31
C LEU A 192 13.67 2.51 3.05
N PRO A 193 14.95 2.05 3.08
CA PRO A 193 15.76 1.97 1.87
C PRO A 193 15.14 1.11 0.76
N HIS A 194 14.31 0.12 1.12
CA HIS A 194 13.57 -0.69 0.16
C HIS A 194 12.32 0.05 -0.34
N PHE A 195 11.53 0.66 0.55
CA PHE A 195 10.26 1.29 0.14
C PHE A 195 10.40 2.60 -0.63
N VAL A 196 11.49 3.34 -0.44
CA VAL A 196 11.76 4.57 -1.22
C VAL A 196 11.92 4.27 -2.72
N ARG A 197 12.18 3.00 -3.07
CA ARG A 197 12.25 2.54 -4.47
C ARG A 197 10.88 2.27 -5.09
N LEU A 198 9.81 2.23 -4.29
CA LEU A 198 8.44 2.20 -4.79
C LEU A 198 8.01 3.58 -5.27
N VAL A 199 6.94 3.63 -6.05
CA VAL A 199 6.18 4.87 -6.28
C VAL A 199 5.49 5.33 -4.99
N ASP A 200 5.27 6.63 -4.83
CA ASP A 200 4.92 7.25 -3.55
C ASP A 200 3.66 6.66 -2.89
N GLU A 201 2.59 6.42 -3.67
CA GLU A 201 1.35 5.78 -3.19
C GLU A 201 1.61 4.37 -2.61
N ASN A 202 2.49 3.61 -3.27
CA ASN A 202 2.86 2.25 -2.88
C ASN A 202 3.84 2.25 -1.70
N GLN A 203 4.68 3.26 -1.58
CA GLN A 203 5.54 3.47 -0.42
C GLN A 203 4.69 3.69 0.82
N ALA A 204 3.74 4.63 0.79
CA ALA A 204 2.84 4.90 1.91
C ALA A 204 2.06 3.64 2.32
N SER A 205 1.53 2.91 1.33
CA SER A 205 0.82 1.63 1.54
C SER A 205 1.70 0.58 2.23
N SER A 206 2.97 0.46 1.86
CA SER A 206 3.90 -0.50 2.48
C SER A 206 4.25 -0.12 3.92
N ILE A 207 4.48 1.17 4.18
CA ILE A 207 4.74 1.66 5.55
C ILE A 207 3.52 1.40 6.44
N MET A 208 2.30 1.56 5.90
CA MET A 208 1.06 1.25 6.62
C MET A 208 0.95 -0.23 6.99
N LEU A 209 1.18 -1.14 6.04
CA LEU A 209 1.14 -2.59 6.28
C LEU A 209 2.14 -3.01 7.37
N ILE A 210 3.34 -2.45 7.36
CA ILE A 210 4.36 -2.74 8.36
C ILE A 210 4.02 -2.13 9.71
N SER A 211 3.47 -0.93 9.74
CA SER A 211 3.01 -0.31 11.00
C SER A 211 1.94 -1.16 11.66
N ASN A 212 1.05 -1.75 10.87
CA ASN A 212 0.04 -2.68 11.36
C ASN A 212 0.67 -3.96 11.94
N GLU A 213 1.64 -4.57 11.25
CA GLU A 213 2.36 -5.73 11.77
C GLU A 213 3.12 -5.40 13.07
N ILE A 214 3.83 -4.27 13.11
CA ILE A 214 4.53 -3.81 14.31
C ILE A 214 3.55 -3.66 15.48
N SER A 215 2.38 -3.06 15.24
CA SER A 215 1.35 -2.91 16.28
C SER A 215 0.89 -4.28 16.81
N GLN A 216 0.55 -5.22 15.92
CA GLN A 216 0.08 -6.56 16.31
C GLN A 216 1.13 -7.31 17.16
N GLN A 217 2.39 -7.22 16.78
CA GLN A 217 3.49 -7.88 17.50
C GLN A 217 3.81 -7.21 18.84
N ILE A 218 3.62 -5.89 18.94
CA ILE A 218 3.69 -5.17 20.22
C ILE A 218 2.54 -5.65 21.11
N GLU A 219 1.30 -5.72 20.62
CA GLU A 219 0.17 -6.24 21.40
C GLU A 219 0.41 -7.65 21.93
N GLN A 220 0.91 -8.55 21.09
CA GLN A 220 1.27 -9.91 21.51
C GLN A 220 2.35 -9.90 22.61
N SER A 221 3.33 -9.01 22.48
CA SER A 221 4.39 -8.84 23.49
C SER A 221 3.85 -8.27 24.81
N LEU A 222 2.90 -7.33 24.76
CA LEU A 222 2.24 -6.77 25.94
C LEU A 222 1.46 -7.84 26.71
N LEU A 223 0.66 -8.64 25.99
CA LEU A 223 -0.15 -9.72 26.56
C LEU A 223 0.70 -10.86 27.16
N GLY A 224 1.86 -11.16 26.56
CA GLY A 224 2.74 -12.26 26.98
C GLY A 224 3.70 -11.92 28.11
N SER A 225 3.84 -10.64 28.48
CA SER A 225 4.88 -10.16 29.39
C SER A 225 4.38 -9.96 30.83
N LYS A 226 5.33 -9.94 31.77
CA LYS A 226 5.12 -9.53 33.16
C LYS A 226 5.71 -8.14 33.38
N TRP A 227 5.00 -7.33 34.15
CA TRP A 227 5.26 -5.90 34.23
C TRP A 227 5.48 -5.41 35.66
N THR A 228 6.42 -4.49 35.82
CA THR A 228 6.49 -3.59 36.98
C THR A 228 5.92 -2.23 36.58
N ILE A 229 5.54 -1.40 37.55
CA ILE A 229 5.12 -0.01 37.26
C ILE A 229 6.18 0.74 36.44
N GLN A 230 7.47 0.55 36.78
CA GLN A 230 8.56 1.26 36.11
C GLN A 230 8.70 0.85 34.64
N THR A 231 8.66 -0.46 34.33
CA THR A 231 8.76 -0.95 32.95
C THR A 231 7.51 -0.61 32.14
N ALA A 232 6.32 -0.64 32.75
CA ALA A 232 5.06 -0.22 32.14
C ALA A 232 5.08 1.26 31.75
N THR A 233 5.39 2.16 32.68
CA THR A 233 5.43 3.61 32.42
C THR A 233 6.52 3.99 31.41
N ASN A 234 7.69 3.35 31.46
CA ASN A 234 8.73 3.58 30.46
C ASN A 234 8.27 3.14 29.06
N THR A 235 7.63 1.97 28.98
CA THR A 235 7.09 1.43 27.72
C THR A 235 6.01 2.33 27.14
N GLU A 236 5.07 2.82 27.95
CA GLU A 236 4.03 3.76 27.52
C GLU A 236 4.62 5.04 26.92
N ARG A 237 5.60 5.65 27.60
CA ARG A 237 6.28 6.85 27.10
C ARG A 237 6.97 6.59 25.75
N ASN A 238 7.63 5.45 25.61
CA ASN A 238 8.35 5.10 24.39
C ASN A 238 7.42 4.70 23.24
N LEU A 239 6.28 4.08 23.56
CA LEU A 239 5.24 3.79 22.56
C LEU A 239 4.68 5.09 21.97
N ARG A 240 4.38 6.11 22.78
CA ARG A 240 3.92 7.41 22.27
C ARG A 240 4.90 8.05 21.28
N LYS A 241 6.21 7.98 21.56
CA LYS A 241 7.25 8.47 20.65
C LYS A 241 7.30 7.67 19.35
N LEU A 242 7.20 6.35 19.43
CA LEU A 242 7.14 5.47 18.25
C LEU A 242 5.90 5.78 17.40
N ILE A 243 4.73 5.93 18.02
CA ILE A 243 3.49 6.30 17.33
C ILE A 243 3.65 7.63 16.62
N SER A 244 4.23 8.64 17.28
CA SER A 244 4.49 9.94 16.65
C SER A 244 5.35 9.79 15.40
N TYR A 245 6.46 9.05 15.50
CA TYR A 245 7.34 8.79 14.37
C TYR A 245 6.64 8.07 13.20
N LEU A 246 5.87 7.01 13.49
CA LEU A 246 5.12 6.29 12.44
C LEU A 246 3.99 7.13 11.85
N ALA A 247 3.34 7.96 12.67
CA ALA A 247 2.33 8.92 12.22
C ALA A 247 2.93 9.96 11.27
N ASP A 248 4.14 10.46 11.55
CA ASP A 248 4.83 11.40 10.65
C ASP A 248 5.16 10.76 9.30
N LEU A 249 5.50 9.46 9.28
CA LEU A 249 5.76 8.70 8.05
C LEU A 249 4.50 8.34 7.24
N THR A 250 3.31 8.41 7.84
CA THR A 250 2.05 7.92 7.26
C THR A 250 0.96 8.98 7.22
N GLU A 251 1.33 10.27 7.34
CA GLU A 251 0.36 11.38 7.38
C GLU A 251 -0.76 11.15 8.42
N LEU A 252 -0.36 10.73 9.62
CA LEU A 252 -1.19 10.46 10.79
C LEU A 252 -2.02 9.17 10.74
N GLN A 253 -2.05 8.45 9.63
CA GLN A 253 -2.89 7.26 9.47
C GLN A 253 -2.50 6.10 10.41
N ALA A 254 -1.23 6.00 10.83
CA ALA A 254 -0.78 4.92 11.72
C ALA A 254 -1.25 5.05 13.18
N LYS A 255 -1.84 6.19 13.61
CA LYS A 255 -2.23 6.40 15.02
C LYS A 255 -3.24 5.38 15.52
N ASP A 256 -4.25 5.09 14.71
CA ASP A 256 -5.38 4.25 15.12
C ASP A 256 -4.98 2.77 15.28
N LEU A 257 -3.87 2.36 14.64
CA LEU A 257 -3.34 1.00 14.75
C LEU A 257 -2.91 0.67 16.18
N PHE A 258 -2.57 1.67 17.00
CA PHE A 258 -2.04 1.46 18.35
C PHE A 258 -3.05 1.72 19.47
N ILE A 259 -4.33 1.91 19.16
CA ILE A 259 -5.38 2.16 20.17
C ILE A 259 -5.41 1.04 21.22
N ARG A 260 -5.38 -0.21 20.78
CA ARG A 260 -5.37 -1.39 21.67
C ARG A 260 -4.12 -1.46 22.53
N SER A 261 -2.93 -1.25 21.93
CA SER A 261 -1.67 -1.16 22.68
C SER A 261 -1.71 -0.07 23.75
N ASN A 262 -2.25 1.12 23.44
CA ASN A 262 -2.43 2.19 24.41
C ASN A 262 -3.40 1.77 25.54
N GLN A 263 -4.53 1.15 25.22
CA GLN A 263 -5.49 0.66 26.22
C GLN A 263 -4.86 -0.38 27.15
N MET A 264 -4.08 -1.32 26.61
CA MET A 264 -3.33 -2.31 27.39
C MET A 264 -2.35 -1.64 28.35
N LEU A 265 -1.59 -0.66 27.86
CA LEU A 265 -0.64 0.09 28.68
C LEU A 265 -1.35 0.91 29.76
N SER A 266 -2.45 1.58 29.44
CA SER A 266 -3.24 2.34 30.41
C SER A 266 -3.70 1.48 31.59
N ILE A 267 -4.11 0.22 31.35
CA ILE A 267 -4.44 -0.73 32.43
C ILE A 267 -3.19 -0.97 33.31
N ILE A 268 -2.07 -1.39 32.72
CA ILE A 268 -0.88 -1.77 33.48
C ILE A 268 -0.10 -0.58 34.03
N THR A 269 -0.43 0.65 33.71
CA THR A 269 0.17 1.85 34.30
C THR A 269 -0.60 2.40 35.50
N CYS A 270 -1.80 1.89 35.80
CA CYS A 270 -2.52 2.26 37.02
C CYS A 270 -1.70 1.93 38.27
N ASP A 271 -1.89 2.69 39.34
CA ASP A 271 -1.11 2.53 40.57
C ASP A 271 -1.51 1.25 41.30
N THR A 272 -2.82 0.96 41.34
CA THR A 272 -3.38 -0.18 42.08
C THR A 272 -4.27 -1.07 41.21
N HIS A 273 -4.40 -2.34 41.60
CA HIS A 273 -5.31 -3.29 40.95
C HIS A 273 -6.76 -2.81 40.98
N VAL A 274 -7.20 -2.18 42.09
CA VAL A 274 -8.57 -1.68 42.25
C VAL A 274 -8.85 -0.56 41.25
N GLU A 275 -7.92 0.38 41.10
CA GLU A 275 -8.01 1.46 40.12
C GLU A 275 -8.05 0.91 38.69
N ALA A 276 -7.16 -0.04 38.38
CA ALA A 276 -7.11 -0.68 37.06
C ALA A 276 -8.42 -1.41 36.73
N ALA A 277 -8.98 -2.15 37.70
CA ALA A 277 -10.25 -2.85 37.54
C ALA A 277 -11.42 -1.88 37.32
N ALA A 278 -11.48 -0.79 38.11
CA ALA A 278 -12.49 0.26 37.94
C ALA A 278 -12.35 0.96 36.58
N TYR A 279 -11.11 1.23 36.12
CA TYR A 279 -10.85 1.79 34.80
C TYR A 279 -11.38 0.88 33.69
N VAL A 280 -11.14 -0.43 33.75
CA VAL A 280 -11.67 -1.39 32.78
C VAL A 280 -13.19 -1.42 32.81
N GLU A 281 -13.81 -1.47 33.99
CA GLU A 281 -15.27 -1.48 34.14
C GLU A 281 -15.92 -0.27 33.48
N ILE A 282 -15.42 0.93 33.81
CA ILE A 282 -15.92 2.20 33.24
C ILE A 282 -15.66 2.25 31.73
N SER A 283 -14.46 1.88 31.29
CA SER A 283 -14.05 2.04 29.89
C SER A 283 -14.66 1.01 28.96
N SER A 284 -15.02 -0.18 29.47
CA SER A 284 -15.61 -1.27 28.66
C SER A 284 -16.95 -0.92 28.03
N GLY A 285 -17.68 0.05 28.60
CA GLY A 285 -18.94 0.58 28.06
C GLY A 285 -18.75 1.67 26.98
N ASN A 286 -17.52 2.10 26.70
CA ASN A 286 -17.23 3.14 25.71
C ASN A 286 -17.11 2.53 24.31
N GLU A 287 -17.72 3.19 23.30
CA GLU A 287 -17.65 2.77 21.88
C GLU A 287 -16.21 2.68 21.34
N ASN A 288 -15.25 3.34 21.98
CA ASN A 288 -13.85 3.34 21.60
C ASN A 288 -13.02 2.24 22.30
N TRP A 289 -13.61 1.45 23.20
CA TRP A 289 -12.94 0.31 23.80
C TRP A 289 -12.74 -0.80 22.76
N ARG A 290 -11.53 -1.38 22.72
CA ARG A 290 -11.13 -2.37 21.71
C ARG A 290 -10.57 -3.65 22.31
N LEU A 291 -10.47 -3.76 23.63
CA LEU A 291 -10.01 -4.96 24.31
C LEU A 291 -11.17 -5.87 24.67
N THR A 292 -10.99 -7.17 24.49
CA THR A 292 -11.93 -8.18 24.99
C THR A 292 -11.85 -8.27 26.51
N GLU A 293 -12.88 -8.87 27.14
CA GLU A 293 -12.86 -9.14 28.57
C GLU A 293 -11.68 -10.04 28.97
N GLY A 294 -11.37 -11.05 28.15
CA GLY A 294 -10.24 -11.96 28.38
C GLY A 294 -8.88 -11.26 28.31
N GLU A 295 -8.69 -10.38 27.32
CA GLU A 295 -7.47 -9.55 27.21
C GLU A 295 -7.36 -8.61 28.42
N SER A 296 -8.45 -7.96 28.82
CA SER A 296 -8.46 -7.04 29.95
C SER A 296 -8.08 -7.74 31.26
N LYS A 297 -8.64 -8.94 31.51
CA LYS A 297 -8.26 -9.79 32.65
C LYS A 297 -6.80 -10.23 32.60
N THR A 298 -6.30 -10.56 31.40
CA THR A 298 -4.90 -10.95 31.21
C THR A 298 -3.96 -9.78 31.56
N MET A 299 -4.28 -8.57 31.09
CA MET A 299 -3.52 -7.36 31.44
C MET A 299 -3.59 -7.07 32.94
N LEU A 300 -4.76 -7.22 33.58
CA LEU A 300 -4.91 -7.07 35.03
C LEU A 300 -4.01 -8.04 35.82
N ALA A 301 -3.85 -9.27 35.35
CA ALA A 301 -3.00 -10.29 35.98
C ALA A 301 -1.51 -10.19 35.60
N SER A 302 -1.11 -9.23 34.76
CA SER A 302 0.24 -9.13 34.21
C SER A 302 1.22 -8.34 35.08
N ARG A 303 0.73 -7.45 35.95
CA ARG A 303 1.53 -6.68 36.91
C ARG A 303 1.94 -7.56 38.10
N ILE A 304 3.24 -7.61 38.39
CA ILE A 304 3.80 -8.50 39.42
C ILE A 304 3.73 -7.92 40.83
N ASP A 305 3.51 -6.61 40.94
CA ASP A 305 3.48 -5.82 42.17
C ASP A 305 2.05 -5.59 42.70
N TRP A 306 1.02 -5.94 41.91
CA TRP A 306 -0.34 -6.03 42.40
C TRP A 306 -0.53 -7.31 43.21
N LYS A 307 -1.00 -7.16 44.44
CA LYS A 307 -1.36 -8.26 45.34
C LYS A 307 -2.85 -8.43 45.41
#